data_AF-A0A356IGT1-F1
#
_entry.id   AF-A0A356IGT1-F1
#
_cell.length_a   1.000
_cell.length_b   1.000
_cell.length_c   1.000
_cell.angle_alpha   90.00
_cell.angle_beta   90.00
_cell.angle_gamma   90.00
#
_symmetry.space_group_name_H-M   'P 1'
#
loop_
_entity.id
_entity.type
_entity.pdbx_description
1 polymer ?
#
loop_
_entity_poly.entity_id
_entity_poly.type
_entity_poly.pdbx_seq_one_letter_code
_entity_poly.pdbx_strand_id
1 'polypeptide(L)' 'MQEDSKRPNIVFLFPDQFRADFTGFNGADWLNTPNIDSIAENGVSYSNSFS' A
#
# COMPACT_ATOMS: atom_id res chain seq x y z
N MET A 1 33.00 -14.52 -8.53
CA MET A 1 32.23 -13.28 -8.29
C MET A 1 30.78 -13.70 -8.32
N GLN A 2 30.12 -13.77 -7.17
CA GLN A 2 28.74 -14.27 -7.10
C GLN A 2 27.84 -13.05 -7.18
N GLU A 3 27.16 -12.85 -8.32
CA GLU A 3 26.12 -11.84 -8.46
C GLU A 3 24.92 -12.28 -7.63
N ASP A 4 24.89 -11.86 -6.37
CA ASP A 4 23.77 -12.07 -5.46
C ASP A 4 22.70 -10.98 -5.71
N SER A 5 22.31 -10.81 -6.98
CA SER A 5 21.11 -10.07 -7.37
C SER A 5 19.90 -10.88 -6.92
N LYS A 6 19.67 -10.94 -5.61
CA LYS A 6 18.56 -11.66 -5.00
C LYS A 6 17.27 -11.11 -5.60
N ARG A 7 16.61 -11.95 -6.42
CA ARG A 7 15.32 -11.61 -7.01
C ARG A 7 14.37 -11.23 -5.87
N PRO A 8 13.71 -10.06 -5.93
CA PRO A 8 12.81 -9.64 -4.88
C PRO A 8 11.60 -10.58 -4.84
N ASN A 9 11.07 -10.81 -3.63
CA ASN A 9 9.77 -11.43 -3.47
C ASN A 9 8.68 -10.40 -3.81
N ILE A 10 7.57 -10.85 -4.38
CA ILE A 10 6.40 -10.01 -4.68
C ILE A 10 5.23 -10.52 -3.84
N VAL A 11 4.67 -9.65 -3.01
CA VAL A 11 3.44 -9.91 -2.25
C VAL A 11 2.36 -9.00 -2.81
N PHE A 12 1.27 -9.60 -3.29
CA PHE A 12 0.13 -8.88 -3.84
C PHE A 12 -1.06 -8.97 -2.87
N LEU A 13 -1.49 -7.82 -2.36
CA LEU A 13 -2.61 -7.69 -1.42
C LEU A 13 -3.74 -6.93 -2.12
N PHE A 14 -4.92 -7.54 -2.23
CA PHE A 14 -6.06 -6.95 -2.95
C PHE A 14 -7.37 -7.27 -2.20
N PRO A 15 -7.77 -6.43 -1.23
CA PRO A 15 -9.07 -6.57 -0.57
C PRO A 15 -10.23 -6.22 -1.53
N ASP A 16 -11.37 -6.90 -1.36
CA ASP A 16 -12.59 -6.62 -2.15
C ASP A 16 -13.29 -5.35 -1.64
N GLN A 17 -13.95 -4.62 -2.54
CA GLN A 17 -14.71 -3.38 -2.31
C GLN A 17 -13.92 -2.28 -1.55
N PHE A 18 -12.59 -2.26 -1.69
CA PHE A 18 -11.76 -1.30 -0.96
C PHE A 18 -11.73 0.05 -1.66
N ARG A 19 -12.55 0.98 -1.16
CA ARG A 19 -12.60 2.36 -1.66
C ARG A 19 -11.28 3.10 -1.40
N ALA A 20 -10.89 3.94 -2.35
CA ALA A 20 -9.65 4.72 -2.26
C ALA A 20 -9.61 5.68 -1.07
N ASP A 21 -10.76 6.20 -0.62
CA ASP A 21 -10.86 7.16 0.48
C ASP A 21 -11.02 6.51 1.87
N PHE A 22 -10.89 5.19 1.98
CA PHE A 22 -11.11 4.42 3.22
C PHE A 22 -9.79 4.01 3.90
N THR A 23 -8.83 4.94 3.97
CA THR A 23 -7.57 4.80 4.71
C THR A 23 -7.22 6.09 5.44
N GLY A 24 -6.57 5.98 6.59
CA GLY A 24 -6.09 7.12 7.37
C GLY A 24 -5.20 8.03 6.55
N PHE A 25 -4.26 7.47 5.77
CA PHE A 25 -3.38 8.27 4.90
C PHE A 25 -4.11 9.02 3.77
N ASN A 26 -5.34 8.62 3.41
CA ASN A 26 -6.20 9.32 2.45
C ASN A 26 -7.26 10.21 3.13
N GLY A 27 -7.09 10.54 4.41
CA GLY A 27 -7.94 11.50 5.13
C GLY A 27 -9.15 10.89 5.84
N ALA A 28 -9.25 9.56 5.94
CA ALA A 28 -10.23 8.92 6.81
C ALA A 28 -9.77 8.94 8.27
N ASP A 29 -9.65 10.12 8.88
CA ASP A 29 -9.13 10.33 10.25
C ASP A 29 -9.93 9.59 11.34
N TRP A 30 -11.13 9.14 11.01
CA TRP A 30 -12.02 8.35 11.87
C TRP A 30 -11.73 6.83 11.82
N LEU A 31 -10.92 6.37 10.85
CA LEU A 31 -10.60 4.96 10.64
C LEU A 31 -9.15 4.67 11.01
N ASN A 32 -8.93 3.63 11.82
CA ASN A 32 -7.60 3.23 12.25
C ASN A 32 -7.01 2.18 11.28
N THR A 33 -6.13 2.60 10.37
CA THR A 33 -5.45 1.73 9.38
C THR A 33 -3.92 1.74 9.48
N PRO A 34 -3.33 1.58 10.68
CA PRO A 34 -1.92 1.92 10.91
C PRO A 34 -0.93 1.11 10.06
N ASN A 35 -1.27 -0.14 9.72
CA ASN A 35 -0.43 -0.97 8.85
C ASN A 35 -0.46 -0.52 7.39
N ILE A 36 -1.62 -0.07 6.89
CA ILE A 36 -1.75 0.43 5.51
C ILE A 36 -1.10 1.81 5.42
N ASP A 37 -1.30 2.64 6.43
CA ASP A 37 -0.70 3.97 6.52
C ASP A 37 0.84 3.87 6.53
N SER A 38 1.40 2.92 7.29
CA SER A 38 2.85 2.64 7.29
C SER A 38 3.37 2.20 5.91
N ILE A 39 2.60 1.37 5.18
CA ILE A 39 2.98 0.96 3.81
C ILE A 39 2.98 2.18 2.87
N ALA A 40 1.99 3.06 2.98
CA ALA A 40 1.91 4.27 2.18
C ALA A 40 3.07 5.25 2.49
N GLU A 41 3.41 5.43 3.77
CA GLU A 41 4.53 6.28 4.22
C GLU A 41 5.90 5.78 3.73
N ASN A 42 6.08 4.46 3.67
CA ASN A 42 7.33 3.83 3.23
C ASN A 42 7.35 3.42 1.75
N GLY A 43 6.35 3.87 0.99
CA GLY A 43 6.10 3.41 -0.38
C GLY A 43 5.73 4.54 -1.33
N VAL A 44 4.99 4.16 -2.37
CA VAL A 44 4.44 5.10 -3.36
C VAL A 44 2.93 4.95 -3.36
N SER A 45 2.22 6.04 -3.11
CA SER A 45 0.78 6.11 -3.21
C SER A 45 0.35 6.68 -4.57
N TYR A 46 -0.56 5.99 -5.25
CA TYR A 46 -1.14 6.43 -6.51
C TYR A 46 -2.57 6.94 -6.26
N SER A 47 -2.72 8.27 -6.14
CA SER A 47 -3.99 8.90 -5.76
C SER A 47 -5.08 8.89 -6.85
N ASN A 48 -4.73 8.53 -8.09
CA ASN A 48 -5.62 8.54 -9.26
C ASN A 48 -5.77 7.14 -9.89
N SER A 49 -5.75 6.09 -9.06
CA SER A 49 -6.01 4.72 -9.49
C SER A 49 -7.51 4.42 -9.48
N PHE A 50 -8.02 3.80 -10.55
CA PHE A 50 -9.44 3.45 -10.73
C PHE A 50 -9.56 1.97 -11.13
N SER A 51 -10.71 1.36 -10.83
CA SER A 51 -11.10 -0.01 -11.20
C SER A 51 -12.48 -0.04 -11.81
#